data_AF-A0A517MDE7-F1
#
_entry.id   AF-A0A517MDE7-F1
#
_cell.length_a   1.000
_cell.length_b   1.000
_cell.length_c   1.000
_cell.angle_alpha   90.00
_cell.angle_beta   90.00
_cell.angle_gamma   90.00
#
_symmetry.space_group_name_H-M   'P 1'
#
loop_
_entity.id
_entity.type
_entity.pdbx_description
1 polymer ?
#
loop_
_entity_poly.entity_id
_entity_poly.type
_entity_poly.pdbx_seq_one_letter_code
_entity_poly.pdbx_strand_id
1 'polypeptide(L)'
;MHLTWADSTYSRILRLIHDQSGLEFRPEQQASVTTAAVKIMQQMGIEQAEHLPAALLADQDSMTAFIEQLTIGETFFFREPKHFEFIRDEVFAEIIPERSVHRPMRIWSAACSSGEEAYSLAMLLAQQGLEDRARILATDISHDALQRARLGRYRKWSLRGEAEKRTSRFLSQEGDQYVVDPNLAKQIRFQFLNLATSPYPDVGNGTAQQDLILCRNVLIYFSPSMIKMVTRRLVECLADGGVLITASGDPPLDRDLPVELISNDRGFFYRSLGVKHDNTLTKPSRFFSPETTPLWNPQPPIDPVPPVPTANPINPAQSAPSPDPNVSSAAASNKQSLASYLRDLKLLATQDVAQALKQFPQAIAEHALSPELHYRYALLLFHSGRTEDAFYSVQRAVFLDRSLVDPQFLLGTIQQRRGNHAAAWRQFRNARDLSRELGKDAILPFSEGTAAEMMETAQRQMDQIEVTHPI
;
A
#
# COMPACT_ATOMS: atom_id res chain seq x y z
N MET A 1 31.51 3.33 -4.39
CA MET A 1 31.76 2.00 -4.99
C MET A 1 30.71 1.80 -6.06
N HIS A 2 31.09 1.74 -7.35
CA HIS A 2 30.16 1.36 -8.42
C HIS A 2 30.10 -0.16 -8.45
N LEU A 3 28.97 -0.73 -8.04
CA LEU A 3 28.76 -2.18 -8.05
C LEU A 3 28.19 -2.60 -9.40
N THR A 4 28.92 -3.45 -10.11
CA THR A 4 28.43 -4.10 -11.33
C THR A 4 28.04 -5.53 -10.98
N TRP A 5 26.83 -5.93 -11.31
CA TRP A 5 26.31 -7.26 -11.01
C TRP A 5 26.60 -8.24 -12.14
N ALA A 6 26.99 -9.47 -11.79
CA ALA A 6 26.70 -10.61 -12.66
C ALA A 6 25.21 -10.96 -12.53
N ASP A 7 24.52 -11.21 -13.65
CA ASP A 7 23.07 -11.50 -13.69
C ASP A 7 22.68 -12.67 -12.77
N SER A 8 23.56 -13.67 -12.66
CA SER A 8 23.40 -14.83 -11.78
C SER A 8 23.44 -14.46 -10.29
N THR A 9 24.32 -13.53 -9.89
CA THR A 9 24.45 -13.04 -8.51
C THR A 9 23.25 -12.20 -8.12
N TYR A 10 22.86 -11.24 -8.96
CA TYR A 10 21.71 -10.39 -8.70
C TYR A 10 20.41 -11.21 -8.57
N SER A 11 20.21 -12.19 -9.47
CA SER A 11 19.06 -13.09 -9.42
C SER A 11 19.06 -14.01 -8.18
N ARG A 12 20.22 -14.33 -7.61
CA ARG A 12 20.29 -15.06 -6.33
C ARG A 12 19.89 -14.15 -5.17
N ILE A 13 20.32 -12.90 -5.16
CA ILE A 13 19.95 -11.92 -4.14
C ILE A 13 18.44 -11.68 -4.13
N LEU A 14 17.84 -11.46 -5.30
CA LEU A 14 16.39 -11.26 -5.40
C LEU A 14 15.61 -12.48 -4.89
N ARG A 15 16.06 -13.69 -5.21
CA ARG A 15 15.46 -14.92 -4.66
C ARG A 15 15.57 -14.99 -3.14
N LEU A 16 16.74 -14.68 -2.59
CA LEU A 16 16.92 -14.68 -1.13
C LEU A 16 16.00 -13.68 -0.43
N ILE A 17 15.86 -12.47 -0.97
CA ILE A 17 14.95 -11.47 -0.43
C ILE A 17 13.51 -11.97 -0.52
N HIS A 18 13.09 -12.48 -1.68
CA HIS A 18 11.75 -13.03 -1.87
C HIS A 18 11.46 -14.16 -0.88
N ASP A 19 12.39 -15.11 -0.72
CA ASP A 19 12.18 -16.27 0.16
C ASP A 19 12.11 -15.87 1.65
N GLN A 20 12.81 -14.82 2.05
CA GLN A 20 12.85 -14.34 3.44
C GLN A 20 11.76 -13.32 3.78
N SER A 21 11.31 -12.51 2.82
CA SER A 21 10.39 -11.38 3.06
C SER A 21 9.10 -11.41 2.27
N GLY A 22 9.01 -12.28 1.24
CA GLY A 22 7.94 -12.29 0.25
C GLY A 22 7.94 -11.10 -0.71
N LEU A 23 8.88 -10.17 -0.57
CA LEU A 23 8.99 -8.98 -1.41
C LEU A 23 9.48 -9.34 -2.81
N GLU A 24 8.84 -8.76 -3.82
CA GLU A 24 9.25 -8.88 -5.21
C GLU A 24 9.79 -7.55 -5.73
N PHE A 25 11.00 -7.57 -6.30
CA PHE A 25 11.65 -6.39 -6.86
C PHE A 25 11.70 -6.47 -8.37
N ARG A 26 11.32 -5.38 -9.01
CA ARG A 26 11.31 -5.24 -10.48
C ARG A 26 12.62 -4.66 -11.01
N PRO A 27 12.94 -4.84 -12.30
CA PRO A 27 14.17 -4.31 -12.89
C PRO A 27 14.37 -2.81 -12.65
N GLU A 28 13.29 -2.02 -12.67
CA GLU A 28 13.33 -0.58 -12.38
C GLU A 28 13.78 -0.25 -10.95
N GLN A 29 13.64 -1.19 -10.01
CA GLN A 29 14.08 -1.06 -8.61
C GLN A 29 15.51 -1.54 -8.40
N GLN A 30 16.22 -1.95 -9.46
CA GLN A 30 17.60 -2.44 -9.36
C GLN A 30 18.55 -1.42 -8.76
N ALA A 31 18.34 -0.13 -9.02
CA ALA A 31 19.15 0.93 -8.40
C ALA A 31 19.01 0.94 -6.87
N SER A 32 17.79 0.79 -6.35
CA SER A 32 17.52 0.72 -4.90
C SER A 32 18.12 -0.54 -4.28
N VAL A 33 17.95 -1.69 -4.93
CA VAL A 33 18.55 -2.97 -4.49
C VAL A 33 20.07 -2.89 -4.48
N THR A 34 20.66 -2.28 -5.51
CA THR A 34 22.11 -2.07 -5.61
C THR A 34 22.63 -1.16 -4.50
N THR A 35 21.92 -0.06 -4.22
CA THR A 35 22.30 0.88 -3.17
C THR A 35 22.29 0.22 -1.79
N ALA A 36 21.23 -0.52 -1.48
CA ALA A 36 21.12 -1.27 -0.23
C ALA A 36 22.21 -2.36 -0.13
N ALA A 37 22.48 -3.07 -1.22
CA ALA A 37 23.49 -4.12 -1.24
C ALA A 37 24.89 -3.58 -1.01
N VAL A 38 25.24 -2.43 -1.61
CA VAL A 38 26.53 -1.76 -1.36
C VAL A 38 26.69 -1.40 0.11
N LYS A 39 25.65 -0.86 0.75
CA LYS A 39 25.70 -0.50 2.16
C LYS A 39 25.87 -1.73 3.06
N ILE A 40 25.17 -2.82 2.77
CA ILE A 40 25.32 -4.08 3.52
C ILE A 40 26.69 -4.71 3.29
N MET A 41 27.18 -4.72 2.05
CA MET A 41 28.54 -5.18 1.74
C MET A 41 29.59 -4.42 2.55
N GLN A 42 29.46 -3.10 2.68
CA GLN A 42 30.35 -2.29 3.51
C GLN A 42 30.27 -2.65 5.00
N GLN A 43 29.05 -2.87 5.53
CA GLN A 43 28.84 -3.27 6.92
C GLN A 43 29.45 -4.64 7.23
N MET A 44 29.35 -5.58 6.29
CA MET A 44 29.87 -6.94 6.41
C MET A 44 31.34 -7.08 6.00
N GLY A 45 31.97 -6.02 5.47
CA GLY A 45 33.34 -6.08 4.94
C GLY A 45 33.50 -6.93 3.67
N ILE A 46 32.44 -7.04 2.85
CA ILE A 46 32.43 -7.82 1.61
C ILE A 46 32.83 -6.92 0.43
N GLU A 47 33.95 -7.24 -0.22
CA GLU A 47 34.43 -6.47 -1.37
C GLU A 47 33.86 -6.96 -2.71
N GLN A 48 33.55 -8.26 -2.82
CA GLN A 48 33.08 -8.90 -4.06
C GLN A 48 31.60 -9.28 -3.97
N ALA A 49 30.79 -8.78 -4.90
CA ALA A 49 29.32 -8.95 -4.90
C ALA A 49 28.89 -10.44 -4.93
N GLU A 50 29.69 -11.29 -5.56
CA GLU A 50 29.45 -12.73 -5.70
C GLU A 50 29.39 -13.47 -4.36
N HIS A 51 30.04 -12.93 -3.33
CA HIS A 51 30.05 -13.50 -1.98
C HIS A 51 28.83 -13.07 -1.14
N LEU A 52 28.16 -11.98 -1.51
CA LEU A 52 27.06 -11.41 -0.75
C LEU A 52 25.89 -12.41 -0.53
N PRO A 53 25.41 -13.19 -1.52
CA PRO A 53 24.32 -14.14 -1.29
C PRO A 53 24.63 -15.20 -0.22
N ALA A 54 25.85 -15.74 -0.22
CA ALA A 54 26.25 -16.74 0.76
C ALA A 54 26.42 -16.13 2.15
N ALA A 55 26.96 -14.91 2.23
CA ALA A 55 27.09 -14.19 3.48
C ALA A 55 25.73 -13.84 4.11
N LEU A 56 24.77 -13.36 3.31
CA LEU A 56 23.40 -13.07 3.76
C LEU A 56 22.64 -14.31 4.24
N LEU A 57 22.90 -15.48 3.63
CA LEU A 57 22.34 -16.74 4.10
C LEU A 57 22.91 -17.17 5.46
N ALA A 58 24.20 -16.91 5.68
CA ALA A 58 24.90 -17.28 6.90
C ALA A 58 24.61 -16.33 8.08
N ASP A 59 24.25 -15.08 7.80
CA ASP A 59 23.97 -14.05 8.80
C ASP A 59 22.56 -13.46 8.65
N GLN A 60 21.65 -13.93 9.49
CA GLN A 60 20.24 -13.51 9.49
C GLN A 60 20.05 -12.05 9.93
N ASP A 61 20.94 -11.51 10.76
CA ASP A 61 20.87 -10.11 11.19
C ASP A 61 21.19 -9.19 10.01
N SER A 62 22.23 -9.53 9.24
CA SER A 62 22.54 -8.83 7.99
C SER A 62 21.45 -8.97 6.93
N MET A 63 20.81 -10.15 6.81
CA MET A 63 19.65 -10.32 5.93
C MET A 63 18.49 -9.40 6.35
N THR A 64 18.20 -9.33 7.64
CA THR A 64 17.16 -8.46 8.18
C THR A 64 17.47 -6.99 7.89
N ALA A 65 18.68 -6.54 8.20
CA ALA A 65 19.15 -5.18 7.91
C ALA A 65 19.13 -4.85 6.41
N PHE A 66 19.34 -5.85 5.55
CA PHE A 66 19.26 -5.67 4.10
C PHE A 66 17.82 -5.47 3.64
N ILE A 67 16.89 -6.32 4.10
CA ILE A 67 15.46 -6.20 3.80
C ILE A 67 14.93 -4.83 4.25
N GLU A 68 15.30 -4.38 5.45
CA GLU A 68 14.88 -3.08 5.99
C GLU A 68 15.22 -1.91 5.06
N GLN A 69 16.42 -1.91 4.47
CA GLN A 69 16.85 -0.87 3.54
C GLN A 69 16.06 -0.86 2.23
N LEU A 70 15.42 -1.98 1.89
CA LEU A 70 14.63 -2.13 0.67
C LEU A 70 13.15 -1.79 0.87
N THR A 71 12.68 -1.75 2.12
CA THR A 71 11.28 -1.41 2.42
C THR A 71 11.01 0.08 2.24
N ILE A 72 9.96 0.42 1.49
CA ILE A 72 9.51 1.81 1.32
C ILE A 72 8.52 2.12 2.44
N GLY A 73 9.03 2.66 3.55
CA GLY A 73 8.24 2.96 4.75
C GLY A 73 7.44 4.26 4.70
N GLU A 74 7.06 4.77 3.52
CA GLU A 74 6.35 6.05 3.44
C GLU A 74 4.94 5.95 4.07
N THR A 75 4.75 6.66 5.18
CA THR A 75 3.48 6.74 5.90
C THR A 75 3.28 8.14 6.49
N PHE A 76 2.04 8.46 6.85
CA PHE A 76 1.64 9.74 7.45
C PHE A 76 0.31 9.55 8.18
N PHE A 77 0.03 10.44 9.13
CA PHE A 77 -1.17 10.33 9.94
C PHE A 77 -2.43 10.44 9.08
N PHE A 78 -3.46 9.67 9.43
CA PHE A 78 -4.76 9.65 8.77
C PHE A 78 -4.70 9.53 7.24
N ARG A 79 -3.73 8.76 6.72
CA ARG A 79 -3.65 8.41 5.29
C ARG A 79 -4.96 7.79 4.82
N GLU A 80 -5.51 8.26 3.70
CA GLU A 80 -6.87 7.94 3.21
C GLU A 80 -7.95 8.21 4.29
N PRO A 81 -8.27 9.49 4.60
CA PRO A 81 -9.15 9.88 5.70
C PRO A 81 -10.50 9.17 5.74
N LYS A 82 -11.06 8.87 4.56
CA LYS A 82 -12.33 8.15 4.41
C LYS A 82 -12.33 6.75 5.02
N HIS A 83 -11.19 6.06 5.08
CA HIS A 83 -11.11 4.77 5.78
C HIS A 83 -11.29 4.95 7.29
N PHE A 84 -10.75 6.02 7.87
CA PHE A 84 -10.93 6.33 9.29
C PHE A 84 -12.35 6.82 9.60
N GLU A 85 -13.02 7.48 8.65
CA GLU A 85 -14.45 7.80 8.75
C GLU A 85 -15.31 6.52 8.76
N PHE A 86 -15.03 5.58 7.86
CA PHE A 86 -15.68 4.27 7.85
C PHE A 86 -15.46 3.50 9.16
N ILE A 87 -14.22 3.47 9.66
CA ILE A 87 -13.89 2.84 10.95
C ILE A 87 -14.72 3.46 12.08
N ARG A 88 -14.82 4.79 12.14
CA ARG A 88 -15.60 5.48 13.18
C ARG A 88 -17.10 5.20 13.06
N ASP A 89 -17.66 5.38 11.87
CA ASP A 89 -19.12 5.42 11.68
C ASP A 89 -19.75 4.04 11.60
N GLU A 90 -19.00 3.03 11.15
CA GLU A 90 -19.52 1.68 10.93
C GLU A 90 -18.86 0.69 11.89
N VAL A 91 -17.53 0.53 11.83
CA VAL A 91 -16.84 -0.52 12.60
C VAL A 91 -16.94 -0.28 14.10
N PHE A 92 -16.60 0.93 14.57
CA PHE A 92 -16.65 1.28 15.99
C PHE A 92 -18.09 1.33 16.51
N ALA A 93 -19.00 1.92 15.74
CA ALA A 93 -20.41 2.02 16.11
C ALA A 93 -21.07 0.63 16.29
N GLU A 94 -20.70 -0.35 15.47
CA GLU A 94 -21.23 -1.72 15.52
C GLU A 94 -20.57 -2.58 16.59
N ILE A 95 -19.22 -2.57 16.66
CA ILE A 95 -18.48 -3.55 17.46
C ILE A 95 -18.30 -3.12 18.92
N ILE A 96 -18.01 -1.84 19.18
CA ILE A 96 -17.63 -1.36 20.53
C ILE A 96 -18.77 -1.40 21.58
N PRO A 97 -20.07 -1.26 21.24
CA PRO A 97 -21.15 -1.40 22.23
C PRO A 97 -21.09 -2.71 23.02
N GLU A 98 -20.68 -3.82 22.38
CA GLU A 98 -20.57 -5.15 23.01
C GLU A 98 -19.26 -5.38 23.77
N ARG A 99 -18.32 -4.41 23.75
CA ARG A 99 -16.99 -4.56 24.35
C ARG A 99 -16.95 -4.03 25.77
N SER A 100 -15.86 -4.28 26.48
CA SER A 100 -15.63 -3.73 27.83
C SER A 100 -14.14 -3.73 28.14
N VAL A 101 -13.73 -3.18 29.28
CA VAL A 101 -12.35 -3.28 29.75
C VAL A 101 -11.89 -4.74 29.86
N HIS A 102 -12.81 -5.66 30.18
CA HIS A 102 -12.57 -7.10 30.27
C HIS A 102 -12.74 -7.85 28.95
N ARG A 103 -13.15 -7.18 27.88
CA ARG A 103 -13.24 -7.74 26.54
C ARG A 103 -13.06 -6.61 25.52
N PRO A 104 -11.85 -6.03 25.42
CA PRO A 104 -11.63 -4.91 24.54
C PRO A 104 -11.73 -5.37 23.08
N MET A 105 -12.08 -4.45 22.20
CA MET A 105 -11.93 -4.61 20.76
C MET A 105 -10.45 -4.83 20.42
N ARG A 106 -10.16 -5.77 19.51
CA ARG A 106 -8.80 -6.09 19.07
C ARG A 106 -8.57 -5.55 17.68
N ILE A 107 -7.64 -4.61 17.56
CA ILE A 107 -7.30 -3.92 16.33
C ILE A 107 -5.88 -4.28 15.95
N TRP A 108 -5.63 -4.61 14.69
CA TRP A 108 -4.29 -4.88 14.17
C TRP A 108 -3.96 -3.95 13.00
N SER A 109 -2.94 -3.11 13.14
CA SER A 109 -2.26 -2.43 12.03
C SER A 109 -1.10 -3.31 11.57
N ALA A 110 -1.30 -4.01 10.46
CA ALA A 110 -0.34 -4.94 9.86
C ALA A 110 0.52 -4.20 8.82
N ALA A 111 1.83 -4.22 9.05
CA ALA A 111 2.84 -3.39 8.40
C ALA A 111 2.64 -1.89 8.70
N CYS A 112 2.77 -1.56 9.98
CA CYS A 112 2.49 -0.22 10.53
C CYS A 112 3.55 0.85 10.19
N SER A 113 4.66 0.48 9.57
CA SER A 113 5.84 1.33 9.33
C SER A 113 6.27 2.06 10.61
N SER A 114 6.51 3.37 10.54
CA SER A 114 6.88 4.22 11.68
C SER A 114 5.72 4.55 12.62
N GLY A 115 4.57 3.88 12.52
CA GLY A 115 3.52 3.90 13.53
C GLY A 115 2.42 4.93 13.31
N GLU A 116 2.51 5.82 12.31
CA GLU A 116 1.49 6.84 12.05
C GLU A 116 0.08 6.27 11.89
N GLU A 117 -0.09 5.10 11.28
CA GLU A 117 -1.40 4.43 11.17
C GLU A 117 -1.93 3.97 12.53
N ALA A 118 -1.09 3.30 13.33
CA ALA A 118 -1.45 2.82 14.65
C ALA A 118 -1.81 3.98 15.60
N TYR A 119 -1.05 5.07 15.55
CA TYR A 119 -1.38 6.27 16.30
C TYR A 119 -2.62 6.99 15.78
N SER A 120 -2.89 6.96 14.48
CA SER A 120 -4.14 7.51 13.93
C SER A 120 -5.37 6.75 14.47
N LEU A 121 -5.27 5.43 14.63
CA LEU A 121 -6.30 4.61 15.28
C LEU A 121 -6.45 4.95 16.77
N ALA A 122 -5.34 5.08 17.51
CA ALA A 122 -5.38 5.47 18.92
C ALA A 122 -5.98 6.87 19.13
N MET A 123 -5.62 7.83 18.28
CA MET A 123 -6.21 9.18 18.29
C MET A 123 -7.70 9.14 17.96
N LEU A 124 -8.12 8.28 17.01
CA LEU A 124 -9.53 8.11 16.67
C LEU A 124 -10.33 7.53 17.85
N LEU A 125 -9.79 6.54 18.56
CA LEU A 125 -10.39 6.01 19.78
C LEU A 125 -10.51 7.09 20.87
N ALA A 126 -9.46 7.88 21.08
CA ALA A 126 -9.46 8.96 22.05
C ALA A 126 -10.46 10.08 21.72
N GLN A 127 -10.60 10.42 20.43
CA GLN A 127 -11.64 11.35 19.96
C GLN A 127 -13.06 10.87 20.27
N GLN A 128 -13.27 9.57 20.51
CA GLN A 128 -14.57 8.98 20.83
C GLN A 128 -14.72 8.59 22.32
N GLY A 129 -13.67 8.77 23.15
CA GLY A 129 -13.67 8.33 24.55
C GLY A 129 -13.66 6.80 24.70
N LEU A 130 -13.02 6.08 23.77
CA LEU A 130 -13.03 4.62 23.67
C LEU A 130 -11.66 3.97 23.94
N GLU A 131 -10.72 4.70 24.56
CA GLU A 131 -9.35 4.28 24.84
C GLU A 131 -9.28 2.96 25.66
N ASP A 132 -10.20 2.80 26.62
CA ASP A 132 -10.26 1.62 27.49
C ASP A 132 -11.06 0.45 26.89
N ARG A 133 -11.64 0.66 25.70
CA ARG A 133 -12.52 -0.29 25.03
C ARG A 133 -11.83 -1.03 23.89
N ALA A 134 -10.60 -0.66 23.56
CA ALA A 134 -9.84 -1.26 22.46
C ALA A 134 -8.34 -1.42 22.79
N ARG A 135 -7.68 -2.33 22.09
CA ARG A 135 -6.23 -2.55 22.13
C ARG A 135 -5.70 -2.67 20.71
N ILE A 136 -4.58 -2.01 20.43
CA ILE A 136 -3.98 -1.98 19.09
C ILE A 136 -2.70 -2.81 19.10
N LEU A 137 -2.66 -3.85 18.27
CA LEU A 137 -1.43 -4.50 17.83
C LEU A 137 -0.93 -3.76 16.60
N ALA A 138 0.33 -3.37 16.58
CA ALA A 138 0.97 -2.75 15.43
C ALA A 138 2.22 -3.56 15.08
N THR A 139 2.27 -4.12 13.88
CA THR A 139 3.40 -4.97 13.49
C THR A 139 4.07 -4.51 12.23
N ASP A 140 5.37 -4.73 12.13
CA ASP A 140 6.13 -4.46 10.92
C ASP A 140 7.30 -5.44 10.79
N ILE A 141 7.84 -5.56 9.57
CA ILE A 141 9.06 -6.30 9.28
C ILE A 141 10.32 -5.46 9.59
N SER A 142 10.21 -4.13 9.65
CA SER A 142 11.34 -3.25 9.93
C SER A 142 11.47 -2.95 11.43
N HIS A 143 12.57 -3.40 12.05
CA HIS A 143 12.92 -3.03 13.42
C HIS A 143 13.19 -1.55 13.57
N ASP A 144 13.86 -0.90 12.60
CA ASP A 144 14.06 0.56 12.59
C ASP A 144 12.74 1.31 12.61
N ALA A 145 11.78 0.94 11.74
CA ALA A 145 10.48 1.57 11.69
C ALA A 145 9.73 1.38 13.02
N LEU A 146 9.76 0.19 13.61
CA LEU A 146 9.18 -0.09 14.92
C LEU A 146 9.86 0.69 16.05
N GLN A 147 11.18 0.91 15.99
CA GLN A 147 11.88 1.75 16.97
C GLN A 147 11.41 3.21 16.86
N ARG A 148 11.34 3.76 15.63
CA ARG A 148 10.79 5.10 15.39
C ARG A 148 9.35 5.22 15.86
N ALA A 149 8.53 4.19 15.62
CA ALA A 149 7.16 4.13 16.12
C ALA A 149 7.09 4.19 17.65
N ARG A 150 7.92 3.41 18.35
CA ARG A 150 7.99 3.44 19.82
C ARG A 150 8.47 4.78 20.38
N LEU A 151 9.36 5.48 19.67
CA LEU A 151 9.79 6.84 20.05
C LEU A 151 8.67 7.87 19.87
N GLY A 152 7.74 7.64 18.94
CA GLY A 152 6.57 8.50 18.72
C GLY A 152 6.93 9.92 18.31
N ARG A 153 8.07 10.12 17.63
CA ARG A 153 8.60 11.43 17.21
C ARG A 153 8.57 11.55 15.69
N TYR A 154 7.89 12.57 15.18
CA TYR A 154 7.62 12.76 13.76
C TYR A 154 8.02 14.15 13.29
N ARG A 155 8.21 14.31 11.98
CA ARG A 155 8.47 15.61 11.35
C ARG A 155 7.22 16.12 10.65
N LYS A 156 7.26 17.37 10.18
CA LYS A 156 6.17 18.02 9.45
C LYS A 156 5.64 17.18 8.27
N TRP A 157 6.49 16.38 7.63
CA TRP A 157 6.11 15.49 6.52
C TRP A 157 5.01 14.47 6.89
N SER A 158 4.98 13.99 8.13
CA SER A 158 3.96 13.05 8.62
C SER A 158 2.60 13.73 8.87
N LEU A 159 2.54 15.06 8.86
CA LEU A 159 1.35 15.88 9.16
C LEU A 159 0.65 16.46 7.93
N ARG A 160 0.99 15.98 6.73
CA ARG A 160 0.43 16.47 5.48
C ARG A 160 -1.07 16.20 5.32
N GLY A 161 -1.73 17.00 4.48
CA GLY A 161 -3.17 16.90 4.25
C GLY A 161 -3.97 17.31 5.48
N GLU A 162 -4.96 16.52 5.86
CA GLU A 162 -5.83 16.81 7.02
C GLU A 162 -5.21 16.43 8.37
N ALA A 163 -4.06 15.74 8.35
CA ALA A 163 -3.40 15.23 9.54
C ALA A 163 -3.09 16.32 10.56
N GLU A 164 -2.50 17.44 10.15
CA GLU A 164 -2.13 18.54 11.05
C GLU A 164 -3.29 18.99 11.95
N LYS A 165 -4.49 19.19 11.38
CA LYS A 165 -5.67 19.58 12.15
C LYS A 165 -6.10 18.46 13.10
N ARG A 166 -6.11 17.21 12.61
CA ARG A 166 -6.62 16.04 13.35
C ARG A 166 -5.71 15.58 14.49
N THR A 167 -4.40 15.82 14.38
CA THR A 167 -3.40 15.38 15.37
C THR A 167 -3.04 16.47 16.38
N SER A 168 -3.41 17.73 16.13
CA SER A 168 -3.01 18.91 16.94
C SER A 168 -3.22 18.79 18.46
N ARG A 169 -4.22 18.04 18.92
CA ARG A 169 -4.50 17.82 20.36
C ARG A 169 -3.67 16.69 21.00
N PHE A 170 -3.03 15.88 20.17
CA PHE A 170 -2.38 14.63 20.56
C PHE A 170 -0.87 14.66 20.33
N LEU A 171 -0.36 15.75 19.74
CA LEU A 171 1.05 15.95 19.48
C LEU A 171 1.51 17.26 20.13
N SER A 172 2.66 17.23 20.79
CA SER A 172 3.37 18.43 21.22
C SER A 172 4.53 18.72 20.27
N GLN A 173 4.72 19.99 19.91
CA GLN A 173 5.87 20.39 19.10
C GLN A 173 7.10 20.61 19.99
N GLU A 174 8.20 19.93 19.66
CA GLU A 174 9.51 20.05 20.28
C GLU A 174 10.55 20.34 19.18
N GLY A 175 10.91 21.61 19.00
CA GLY A 175 11.80 22.02 17.90
C GLY A 175 11.19 21.76 16.52
N ASP A 176 11.89 20.99 15.68
CA ASP A 176 11.43 20.57 14.34
C ASP A 176 10.57 19.29 14.38
N GLN A 177 10.37 18.70 15.56
CA GLN A 177 9.65 17.46 15.75
C GLN A 177 8.29 17.66 16.43
N TYR A 178 7.42 16.69 16.21
CA TYR A 178 6.12 16.53 16.84
C TYR A 178 6.13 15.20 17.58
N VAL A 179 5.92 15.22 18.89
CA VAL A 179 5.96 14.02 19.73
C VAL A 179 4.56 13.66 20.20
N VAL A 180 4.25 12.37 20.13
CA VAL A 180 2.94 11.83 20.50
C VAL A 180 2.75 11.86 22.01
N ASP A 181 1.52 12.18 22.43
CA ASP A 181 1.07 12.02 23.82
C ASP A 181 1.38 10.59 24.32
N PRO A 182 2.20 10.43 25.38
CA PRO A 182 2.54 9.14 25.95
C PRO A 182 1.33 8.27 26.32
N ASN A 183 0.17 8.86 26.61
CA ASN A 183 -1.05 8.12 26.93
C ASN A 183 -1.63 7.37 25.73
N LEU A 184 -1.46 7.89 24.50
CA LEU A 184 -1.84 7.16 23.30
C LEU A 184 -0.95 5.95 23.06
N ALA A 185 0.35 6.10 23.32
CA ALA A 185 1.33 5.02 23.14
C ALA A 185 1.01 3.79 24.01
N LYS A 186 0.40 3.97 25.19
CA LYS A 186 0.00 2.87 26.08
C LYS A 186 -1.06 1.94 25.49
N GLN A 187 -1.80 2.38 24.46
CA GLN A 187 -2.82 1.56 23.79
C GLN A 187 -2.24 0.65 22.71
N ILE A 188 -0.98 0.87 22.31
CA ILE A 188 -0.38 0.27 21.14
C ILE A 188 0.74 -0.67 21.57
N ARG A 189 0.67 -1.92 21.14
CA ARG A 189 1.76 -2.89 21.24
C ARG A 189 2.48 -3.00 19.91
N PHE A 190 3.69 -2.47 19.83
CA PHE A 190 4.56 -2.59 18.66
C PHE A 190 5.36 -3.89 18.69
N GLN A 191 5.23 -4.73 17.67
CA GLN A 191 5.86 -6.05 17.60
C GLN A 191 6.41 -6.33 16.20
N PHE A 192 7.55 -7.02 16.10
CA PHE A 192 8.04 -7.51 14.82
C PHE A 192 7.13 -8.63 14.30
N LEU A 193 6.71 -8.54 13.04
CA LEU A 193 6.03 -9.63 12.33
C LEU A 193 6.29 -9.51 10.84
N ASN A 194 6.80 -10.58 10.25
CA ASN A 194 6.91 -10.72 8.81
C ASN A 194 5.68 -11.45 8.28
N LEU A 195 4.84 -10.76 7.48
CA LEU A 195 3.62 -11.34 6.92
C LEU A 195 3.90 -12.54 6.01
N ALA A 196 5.07 -12.63 5.37
CA ALA A 196 5.39 -13.78 4.55
C ALA A 196 5.69 -15.04 5.39
N THR A 197 6.51 -14.90 6.44
CA THR A 197 7.18 -16.06 7.05
C THR A 197 6.84 -16.28 8.54
N SER A 198 6.43 -15.25 9.28
CA SER A 198 6.13 -15.39 10.72
C SER A 198 4.89 -16.27 10.95
N PRO A 199 4.78 -16.96 12.09
CA PRO A 199 3.58 -17.73 12.43
C PRO A 199 2.41 -16.81 12.83
N TYR A 200 1.26 -16.99 12.18
CA TYR A 200 -0.03 -16.33 12.43
C TYR A 200 -1.13 -16.99 11.56
N PRO A 201 -2.41 -17.04 11.95
CA PRO A 201 -2.98 -16.53 13.20
C PRO A 201 -2.42 -17.26 14.43
N ASP A 202 -2.11 -16.51 15.48
CA ASP A 202 -1.64 -17.07 16.75
C ASP A 202 -2.17 -16.24 17.94
N VAL A 203 -2.51 -16.94 19.03
CA VAL A 203 -3.02 -16.30 20.26
C VAL A 203 -1.87 -15.67 21.04
N GLY A 204 -0.69 -16.30 21.05
CA GLY A 204 0.48 -15.84 21.80
C GLY A 204 1.02 -14.51 21.29
N ASN A 205 1.18 -14.36 19.98
CA ASN A 205 1.56 -13.08 19.36
C ASN A 205 0.38 -12.11 19.17
N GLY A 206 -0.82 -12.50 19.59
CA GLY A 206 -2.01 -11.66 19.62
C GLY A 206 -2.61 -11.35 18.25
N THR A 207 -2.29 -12.10 17.20
CA THR A 207 -2.84 -11.92 15.84
C THR A 207 -4.19 -12.61 15.62
N ALA A 208 -4.52 -13.69 16.35
CA ALA A 208 -5.82 -14.37 16.20
C ALA A 208 -7.00 -13.55 16.74
N GLN A 209 -8.22 -13.71 16.22
CA GLN A 209 -9.47 -13.06 16.66
C GLN A 209 -9.40 -11.51 16.73
N GLN A 210 -8.97 -10.86 15.63
CA GLN A 210 -9.06 -9.41 15.48
C GLN A 210 -10.46 -8.99 15.07
N ASP A 211 -10.99 -7.96 15.72
CA ASP A 211 -12.23 -7.32 15.29
C ASP A 211 -12.00 -6.38 14.11
N LEU A 212 -10.78 -5.82 13.98
CA LEU A 212 -10.38 -4.95 12.88
C LEU A 212 -8.92 -5.21 12.50
N ILE A 213 -8.65 -5.38 11.20
CA ILE A 213 -7.30 -5.44 10.64
C ILE A 213 -7.16 -4.36 9.57
N LEU A 214 -6.10 -3.56 9.64
CA LEU A 214 -5.63 -2.70 8.56
C LEU A 214 -4.37 -3.34 7.97
N CYS A 215 -4.38 -3.66 6.69
CA CYS A 215 -3.20 -4.10 5.94
C CYS A 215 -3.13 -3.30 4.65
N ARG A 216 -2.50 -2.11 4.73
CA ARG A 216 -2.65 -1.05 3.74
C ARG A 216 -1.33 -0.64 3.12
N ASN A 217 -1.33 -0.49 1.80
CA ASN A 217 -0.18 -0.12 0.97
C ASN A 217 1.01 -1.08 1.11
N VAL A 218 0.72 -2.37 1.31
CA VAL A 218 1.74 -3.40 1.61
C VAL A 218 1.63 -4.57 0.63
N LEU A 219 0.41 -4.98 0.28
CA LEU A 219 0.17 -6.09 -0.64
C LEU A 219 0.73 -5.81 -2.05
N ILE A 220 0.91 -4.53 -2.41
CA ILE A 220 1.54 -4.10 -3.66
C ILE A 220 2.99 -4.54 -3.83
N TYR A 221 3.68 -4.93 -2.75
CA TYR A 221 5.08 -5.37 -2.79
C TYR A 221 5.23 -6.89 -2.86
N PHE A 222 4.14 -7.64 -2.74
CA PHE A 222 4.15 -9.09 -2.73
C PHE A 222 3.88 -9.69 -4.11
N SER A 223 4.47 -10.86 -4.34
CA SER A 223 4.17 -11.66 -5.52
C SER A 223 2.71 -12.17 -5.50
N PRO A 224 2.10 -12.52 -6.65
CA PRO A 224 0.72 -12.97 -6.69
C PRO A 224 0.41 -14.17 -5.77
N SER A 225 1.31 -15.14 -5.67
CA SER A 225 1.15 -16.29 -4.76
C SER A 225 1.24 -15.86 -3.29
N MET A 226 2.13 -14.93 -2.98
CA MET A 226 2.30 -14.38 -1.64
C MET A 226 1.08 -13.57 -1.20
N ILE A 227 0.49 -12.76 -2.08
CA ILE A 227 -0.77 -12.04 -1.82
C ILE A 227 -1.87 -13.02 -1.42
N LYS A 228 -2.05 -14.12 -2.17
CA LYS A 228 -3.07 -15.14 -1.87
C LYS A 228 -2.86 -15.78 -0.50
N MET A 229 -1.62 -16.14 -0.19
CA MET A 229 -1.28 -16.72 1.11
C MET A 229 -1.53 -15.72 2.25
N VAL A 230 -1.02 -14.49 2.13
CA VAL A 230 -1.12 -13.46 3.16
C VAL A 230 -2.58 -13.08 3.41
N THR A 231 -3.36 -12.81 2.36
CA THR A 231 -4.77 -12.43 2.48
C THR A 231 -5.61 -13.53 3.13
N ARG A 232 -5.38 -14.80 2.78
CA ARG A 232 -6.01 -15.93 3.47
C ARG A 232 -5.72 -15.94 4.96
N ARG A 233 -4.44 -15.81 5.35
CA ARG A 233 -4.03 -15.82 6.77
C ARG A 233 -4.58 -14.60 7.54
N LEU A 234 -4.67 -13.43 6.90
CA LEU A 234 -5.30 -12.24 7.48
C LEU A 234 -6.80 -12.46 7.72
N VAL A 235 -7.52 -13.08 6.78
CA VAL A 235 -8.94 -13.43 6.98
C VAL A 235 -9.10 -14.45 8.11
N GLU A 236 -8.22 -15.44 8.21
CA GLU A 236 -8.19 -16.40 9.33
C GLU A 236 -7.86 -15.75 10.68
N CYS A 237 -7.31 -14.53 10.70
CA CYS A 237 -7.10 -13.76 11.92
C CYS A 237 -8.34 -13.00 12.38
N LEU A 238 -9.36 -12.81 11.53
CA LEU A 238 -10.55 -12.05 11.88
C LEU A 238 -11.45 -12.84 12.85
N ALA A 239 -12.03 -12.14 13.82
CA ALA A 239 -13.17 -12.64 14.57
C ALA A 239 -14.42 -12.69 13.66
N ASP A 240 -15.47 -13.39 14.11
CA ASP A 240 -16.75 -13.39 13.42
C ASP A 240 -17.29 -11.96 13.27
N GLY A 241 -17.65 -11.58 12.05
CA GLY A 241 -18.08 -10.22 11.72
C GLY A 241 -16.97 -9.17 11.72
N GLY A 242 -15.71 -9.55 12.01
CA GLY A 242 -14.56 -8.66 11.99
C GLY A 242 -14.24 -8.13 10.60
N VAL A 243 -13.56 -6.99 10.53
CA VAL A 243 -13.33 -6.26 9.27
C VAL A 243 -11.85 -6.18 8.92
N LEU A 244 -11.50 -6.49 7.67
CA LEU A 244 -10.20 -6.23 7.06
C LEU A 244 -10.30 -5.05 6.10
N ILE A 245 -9.36 -4.12 6.20
CA ILE A 245 -9.25 -2.93 5.36
C ILE A 245 -7.91 -2.97 4.61
N THR A 246 -7.97 -2.93 3.28
CA THR A 246 -6.80 -2.76 2.40
C THR A 246 -6.80 -1.35 1.80
N ALA A 247 -5.65 -0.88 1.29
CA ALA A 247 -5.61 0.43 0.65
C ALA A 247 -6.30 0.39 -0.71
N SER A 248 -6.72 1.55 -1.21
CA SER A 248 -7.26 1.66 -2.57
C SER A 248 -6.26 1.19 -3.63
N GLY A 249 -4.96 1.24 -3.32
CA GLY A 249 -3.82 0.79 -4.13
C GLY A 249 -3.45 -0.71 -4.01
N ASP A 250 -3.99 -1.45 -3.03
CA ASP A 250 -3.68 -2.86 -2.81
C ASP A 250 -4.59 -3.82 -3.60
N PRO A 251 -4.05 -4.91 -4.20
CA PRO A 251 -4.80 -5.95 -4.92
C PRO A 251 -6.09 -6.37 -4.18
N PRO A 252 -7.22 -6.56 -4.91
CA PRO A 252 -8.42 -7.08 -4.29
C PRO A 252 -8.18 -8.49 -3.75
N LEU A 253 -8.93 -8.88 -2.73
CA LEU A 253 -8.88 -10.22 -2.18
C LEU A 253 -9.45 -11.26 -3.16
N ASP A 254 -8.97 -12.50 -3.07
CA ASP A 254 -9.54 -13.62 -3.81
C ASP A 254 -11.01 -13.82 -3.40
N ARG A 255 -11.88 -14.07 -4.38
CA ARG A 255 -13.34 -14.18 -4.19
C ARG A 255 -13.76 -15.39 -3.36
N ASP A 256 -12.86 -16.36 -3.23
CA ASP A 256 -13.06 -17.65 -2.59
C ASP A 256 -12.94 -17.54 -1.06
N LEU A 257 -12.42 -16.41 -0.57
CA LEU A 257 -12.28 -16.17 0.86
C LEU A 257 -13.67 -15.97 1.51
N PRO A 258 -13.87 -16.43 2.75
CA PRO A 258 -15.16 -16.35 3.46
C PRO A 258 -15.42 -14.93 3.99
N VAL A 259 -15.44 -13.95 3.09
CA VAL A 259 -15.65 -12.53 3.39
C VAL A 259 -16.72 -11.93 2.48
N GLU A 260 -17.49 -11.02 3.03
CA GLU A 260 -18.36 -10.12 2.28
C GLU A 260 -17.59 -8.84 1.93
N LEU A 261 -17.66 -8.45 0.66
CA LEU A 261 -17.13 -7.17 0.22
C LEU A 261 -18.13 -6.05 0.51
N ILE A 262 -17.71 -5.07 1.30
CA ILE A 262 -18.40 -3.81 1.51
C ILE A 262 -17.73 -2.76 0.62
N SER A 263 -18.45 -2.29 -0.40
CA SER A 263 -17.97 -1.25 -1.33
C SER A 263 -18.87 -0.03 -1.23
N ASN A 264 -18.28 1.12 -0.87
CA ASN A 264 -18.99 2.40 -0.84
C ASN A 264 -18.04 3.52 -1.30
N ASP A 265 -18.46 4.78 -1.14
CA ASP A 265 -17.66 5.92 -1.58
C ASP A 265 -16.46 6.25 -0.68
N ARG A 266 -16.29 5.47 0.40
CA ARG A 266 -15.16 5.55 1.34
C ARG A 266 -14.06 4.55 1.01
N GLY A 267 -14.37 3.42 0.37
CA GLY A 267 -13.37 2.45 -0.04
C GLY A 267 -13.93 1.03 -0.20
N PHE A 268 -13.03 0.05 -0.06
CA PHE A 268 -13.37 -1.36 -0.01
C PHE A 268 -12.95 -1.94 1.32
N PHE A 269 -13.87 -2.70 1.90
CA PHE A 269 -13.71 -3.32 3.19
C PHE A 269 -14.21 -4.76 3.09
N TYR A 270 -13.62 -5.66 3.86
CA TYR A 270 -13.93 -7.09 3.79
C TYR A 270 -14.38 -7.54 5.17
N ARG A 271 -15.65 -7.96 5.28
CA ARG A 271 -16.22 -8.42 6.53
C ARG A 271 -16.18 -9.95 6.58
N SER A 272 -15.63 -10.51 7.65
CA SER A 272 -15.62 -11.96 7.87
C SER A 272 -17.05 -12.48 7.98
N LEU A 273 -17.37 -13.50 7.19
CA LEU A 273 -18.65 -14.23 7.28
C LEU A 273 -18.67 -15.25 8.43
N GLY A 274 -17.56 -15.37 9.16
CA GLY A 274 -17.37 -16.36 10.20
C GLY A 274 -17.13 -17.75 9.62
N VAL A 275 -15.96 -18.30 9.86
CA VAL A 275 -15.81 -19.76 9.88
C VAL A 275 -16.22 -20.14 11.28
N LYS A 276 -17.25 -21.00 11.46
CA LYS A 276 -17.65 -21.51 12.79
C LYS A 276 -16.42 -22.06 13.52
N HIS A 277 -15.75 -21.23 14.30
CA HIS A 277 -14.71 -21.66 15.19
C HIS A 277 -15.42 -22.32 16.36
N ASP A 278 -15.16 -23.61 16.56
CA ASP A 278 -15.69 -24.35 17.70
C ASP A 278 -15.36 -23.55 18.96
N ASN A 279 -16.40 -23.10 19.65
CA ASN A 279 -16.36 -22.00 20.61
C ASN A 279 -15.77 -22.46 21.98
N THR A 280 -14.92 -23.49 21.96
CA THR A 280 -14.30 -24.12 23.12
C THR A 280 -13.13 -23.32 23.70
N LEU A 281 -12.76 -22.18 23.10
CA LEU A 281 -11.78 -21.23 23.66
C LEU A 281 -12.46 -20.09 24.44
N THR A 282 -13.45 -20.42 25.27
CA THR A 282 -14.09 -19.51 26.23
C THR A 282 -13.49 -19.68 27.64
N LYS A 283 -12.15 -19.65 27.74
CA LYS A 283 -11.51 -19.32 29.02
C LYS A 283 -10.94 -17.93 28.93
N PRO A 284 -11.23 -17.03 29.89
CA PRO A 284 -10.60 -15.73 29.95
C PRO A 284 -9.10 -15.95 30.18
N SER A 285 -8.33 -15.89 29.10
CA SER A 285 -6.88 -15.77 29.20
C SER A 285 -6.61 -14.55 30.05
N ARG A 286 -5.89 -14.73 31.17
CA ARG A 286 -5.42 -13.62 32.00
C ARG A 286 -4.84 -12.57 31.07
N PHE A 287 -5.47 -11.40 31.08
CA PHE A 287 -5.02 -10.25 30.32
C PHE A 287 -3.56 -10.00 30.64
N PHE A 288 -2.74 -9.88 29.60
CA PHE A 288 -1.45 -9.24 29.74
C PHE A 288 -1.72 -7.83 30.28
N SER A 289 -1.31 -7.58 31.51
CA SER A 289 -0.99 -6.22 31.92
C SER A 289 -0.03 -5.66 30.87
N PRO A 290 -0.17 -4.41 30.40
CA PRO A 290 0.92 -3.79 29.67
C PRO A 290 2.12 -3.90 30.61
N GLU A 291 3.12 -4.72 30.23
CA GLU A 291 4.44 -4.52 30.80
C GLU A 291 4.70 -3.04 30.56
N THR A 292 4.86 -2.30 31.65
CA THR A 292 5.40 -0.95 31.60
C THR A 292 6.67 -1.09 30.80
N THR A 293 6.64 -0.62 29.54
CA THR A 293 7.85 -0.40 28.77
C THR A 293 8.77 0.33 29.75
N PRO A 294 9.95 -0.21 30.11
CA PRO A 294 10.85 0.53 30.96
C PRO A 294 11.02 1.89 30.29
N LEU A 295 10.72 2.97 31.03
CA LEU A 295 11.08 4.31 30.61
C LEU A 295 12.55 4.23 30.25
N TRP A 296 12.84 4.24 28.96
CA TRP A 296 14.20 4.23 28.45
C TRP A 296 14.88 5.43 29.10
N ASN A 297 15.89 5.16 29.93
CA ASN A 297 16.72 6.19 30.51
C ASN A 297 17.70 6.60 29.39
N PRO A 298 17.58 7.80 28.80
CA PRO A 298 18.51 8.19 27.75
C PRO A 298 19.92 8.26 28.34
N GLN A 299 20.83 7.45 27.79
CA GLN A 299 22.25 7.79 27.89
C GLN A 299 22.45 9.19 27.29
N PRO A 300 23.38 10.00 27.84
CA PRO A 300 23.64 11.35 27.34
C PRO A 300 23.96 11.30 25.83
N PRO A 301 23.64 12.38 25.10
CA PRO A 301 23.73 12.40 23.64
C PRO A 301 25.14 12.03 23.18
N ILE A 302 25.23 11.03 22.31
CA ILE A 302 26.40 10.83 21.45
C ILE A 302 26.49 12.07 20.57
N ASP A 303 27.67 12.68 20.52
CA ASP A 303 27.92 13.91 19.77
C ASP A 303 27.37 13.84 18.33
N PRO A 304 26.80 14.94 17.82
CA PRO A 304 26.19 14.97 16.51
C PRO A 304 27.23 14.64 15.43
N VAL A 305 26.96 13.58 14.66
CA VAL A 305 27.67 13.31 13.40
C VAL A 305 27.46 14.52 12.47
N PRO A 306 28.53 15.14 11.94
CA PRO A 306 28.40 16.31 11.07
C PRO A 306 27.58 15.98 9.81
N PRO A 307 26.85 16.95 9.26
CA PRO A 307 25.97 16.74 8.12
C PRO A 307 26.78 16.36 6.87
N VAL A 308 26.38 15.27 6.23
CA VAL A 308 26.81 14.95 4.86
C VAL A 308 26.26 16.04 3.93
N PRO A 309 27.06 16.66 3.06
CA PRO A 309 26.60 17.71 2.16
C PRO A 309 25.46 17.23 1.28
N THR A 310 24.34 17.96 1.32
CA THR A 310 23.22 17.81 0.40
C THR A 310 23.69 18.02 -1.05
N ALA A 311 23.56 16.99 -1.88
CA ALA A 311 23.68 17.15 -3.33
C ALA A 311 22.55 18.08 -3.81
N ASN A 312 22.92 19.13 -4.55
CA ASN A 312 21.99 20.08 -5.14
C ASN A 312 21.00 19.39 -6.11
N PRO A 313 19.76 19.89 -6.23
CA PRO A 313 18.80 19.41 -7.21
C PRO A 313 19.29 19.68 -8.63
N ILE A 314 19.37 18.62 -9.45
CA ILE A 314 19.69 18.72 -10.88
C ILE A 314 18.48 19.32 -11.60
N ASN A 315 18.73 20.43 -12.29
CA ASN A 315 17.78 21.19 -13.12
C ASN A 315 17.46 20.40 -14.42
N PRO A 316 16.19 20.10 -14.76
CA PRO A 316 15.85 19.35 -15.96
C PRO A 316 15.76 20.29 -17.17
N ALA A 317 16.91 20.75 -17.66
CA ALA A 317 17.03 21.41 -18.96
C ALA A 317 18.48 21.39 -19.43
N GLN A 318 18.94 20.30 -20.05
CA GLN A 318 20.01 20.28 -21.06
C GLN A 318 20.14 18.87 -21.68
N SER A 319 19.72 18.79 -22.94
CA SER A 319 20.11 17.87 -24.02
C SER A 319 20.97 16.64 -23.69
N ALA A 320 20.40 15.45 -23.90
CA ALA A 320 21.13 14.19 -24.04
C ALA A 320 22.01 14.18 -25.31
N PRO A 321 23.25 13.64 -25.27
CA PRO A 321 23.95 13.22 -26.47
C PRO A 321 23.38 11.89 -26.98
N SER A 322 23.29 11.76 -28.29
CA SER A 322 22.80 10.56 -29.01
C SER A 322 23.69 9.33 -28.74
N PRO A 323 23.14 8.11 -28.68
CA PRO A 323 23.94 6.91 -28.49
C PRO A 323 24.64 6.47 -29.79
N ASP A 324 25.92 6.14 -29.65
CA ASP A 324 26.79 5.54 -30.67
C ASP A 324 26.29 4.13 -31.07
N PRO A 325 26.23 3.77 -32.36
CA PRO A 325 25.72 2.48 -32.81
C PRO A 325 26.89 1.51 -32.99
N ASN A 326 27.30 0.81 -31.93
CA ASN A 326 27.94 -0.52 -32.03
C ASN A 326 28.42 -1.02 -30.66
N VAL A 327 27.56 -1.75 -29.95
CA VAL A 327 27.99 -2.92 -29.16
C VAL A 327 26.86 -3.95 -29.17
N SER A 328 27.03 -4.99 -29.97
CA SER A 328 26.24 -6.21 -29.90
C SER A 328 26.96 -7.19 -28.99
N SER A 329 26.30 -7.68 -27.92
CA SER A 329 26.59 -9.00 -27.38
C SER A 329 25.36 -9.57 -26.68
N ALA A 330 25.00 -10.77 -27.10
CA ALA A 330 23.74 -11.44 -26.83
C ALA A 330 23.87 -12.41 -25.65
N ALA A 331 22.94 -12.30 -24.69
CA ALA A 331 22.41 -13.40 -23.88
C ALA A 331 21.22 -12.86 -23.04
N ALA A 332 20.14 -12.42 -23.69
CA ALA A 332 18.94 -11.94 -22.99
C ALA A 332 17.93 -13.09 -22.81
N SER A 333 17.61 -13.42 -21.55
CA SER A 333 16.33 -14.06 -21.24
C SER A 333 15.21 -13.15 -21.78
N ASN A 334 14.40 -13.70 -22.68
CA ASN A 334 13.42 -12.97 -23.49
C ASN A 334 12.27 -12.43 -22.61
N LYS A 335 12.48 -11.32 -21.88
CA LYS A 335 11.41 -10.55 -21.23
C LYS A 335 10.95 -9.48 -22.20
N GLN A 336 9.69 -9.55 -22.63
CA GLN A 336 9.09 -8.52 -23.49
C GLN A 336 9.10 -7.17 -22.77
N SER A 337 9.36 -6.09 -23.52
CA SER A 337 9.27 -4.73 -22.99
C SER A 337 7.80 -4.35 -22.80
N LEU A 338 7.50 -3.44 -21.85
CA LEU A 338 6.15 -2.88 -21.66
C LEU A 338 5.54 -2.38 -22.99
N ALA A 339 6.35 -1.73 -23.83
CA ALA A 339 5.93 -1.25 -25.14
C ALA A 339 5.50 -2.40 -26.08
N SER A 340 6.18 -3.54 -26.01
CA SER A 340 5.80 -4.73 -26.78
C SER A 340 4.53 -5.38 -26.24
N TYR A 341 4.36 -5.48 -24.91
CA TYR A 341 3.11 -5.94 -24.31
C TYR A 341 1.91 -5.07 -24.69
N LEU A 342 2.05 -3.75 -24.57
CA LEU A 342 0.98 -2.82 -24.92
C LEU A 342 0.61 -2.92 -26.41
N ARG A 343 1.59 -3.07 -27.30
CA ARG A 343 1.36 -3.27 -28.73
C ARG A 343 0.61 -4.57 -29.01
N ASP A 344 1.10 -5.68 -28.46
CA ASP A 344 0.54 -7.01 -28.72
C ASP A 344 -0.85 -7.16 -28.10
N LEU A 345 -1.06 -6.66 -26.89
CA LEU A 345 -2.37 -6.66 -26.24
C LEU A 345 -3.35 -5.71 -26.93
N LYS A 346 -2.91 -4.56 -27.45
CA LYS A 346 -3.78 -3.68 -28.26
C LYS A 346 -4.23 -4.38 -29.54
N LEU A 347 -3.33 -5.10 -30.22
CA LEU A 347 -3.68 -5.88 -31.41
C LEU A 347 -4.57 -7.08 -31.06
N LEU A 348 -4.26 -7.79 -29.98
CA LEU A 348 -5.04 -8.94 -29.55
C LEU A 348 -6.44 -8.53 -29.11
N ALA A 349 -6.60 -7.38 -28.45
CA ALA A 349 -7.91 -6.87 -28.03
C ALA A 349 -8.83 -6.53 -29.22
N THR A 350 -8.29 -6.26 -30.42
CA THR A 350 -9.10 -6.05 -31.63
C THR A 350 -9.42 -7.36 -32.35
N GLN A 351 -8.58 -8.39 -32.21
CA GLN A 351 -8.73 -9.68 -32.89
C GLN A 351 -9.51 -10.71 -32.06
N ASP A 352 -9.18 -10.83 -30.77
CA ASP A 352 -9.74 -11.81 -29.83
C ASP A 352 -9.75 -11.21 -28.41
N VAL A 353 -10.88 -10.60 -28.06
CA VAL A 353 -11.14 -10.02 -26.74
C VAL A 353 -10.99 -11.04 -25.62
N ALA A 354 -11.40 -12.30 -25.84
CA ALA A 354 -11.38 -13.33 -24.82
C ALA A 354 -9.95 -13.77 -24.49
N GLN A 355 -9.08 -13.86 -25.49
CA GLN A 355 -7.65 -14.08 -25.26
C GLN A 355 -6.95 -12.87 -24.66
N ALA A 356 -7.25 -11.66 -25.12
CA ALA A 356 -6.70 -10.45 -24.52
C ALA A 356 -7.00 -10.38 -23.02
N LEU A 357 -8.25 -10.65 -22.60
CA LEU A 357 -8.64 -10.71 -21.18
C LEU A 357 -7.85 -11.73 -20.35
N LYS A 358 -7.34 -12.81 -20.97
CA LYS A 358 -6.49 -13.81 -20.30
C LYS A 358 -5.03 -13.38 -20.21
N GLN A 359 -4.54 -12.61 -21.17
CA GLN A 359 -3.14 -12.18 -21.23
C GLN A 359 -2.86 -10.88 -20.47
N PHE A 360 -3.84 -9.97 -20.38
CA PHE A 360 -3.69 -8.73 -19.60
C PHE A 360 -3.22 -8.96 -18.15
N PRO A 361 -3.76 -9.92 -17.38
CA PRO A 361 -3.26 -10.21 -16.03
C PRO A 361 -1.77 -10.57 -15.96
N GLN A 362 -1.24 -11.25 -16.98
CA GLN A 362 0.18 -11.57 -17.04
C GLN A 362 1.01 -10.29 -17.28
N ALA A 363 0.63 -9.47 -18.26
CA ALA A 363 1.32 -8.21 -18.51
C ALA A 363 1.22 -7.25 -17.31
N ILE A 364 0.08 -7.25 -16.59
CA ILE A 364 -0.09 -6.49 -15.35
C ILE A 364 0.79 -7.08 -14.23
N ALA A 365 0.93 -8.39 -14.12
CA ALA A 365 1.84 -8.99 -13.13
C ALA A 365 3.29 -8.56 -13.39
N GLU A 366 3.71 -8.52 -14.66
CA GLU A 366 5.07 -8.12 -15.05
C GLU A 366 5.30 -6.59 -14.99
N HIS A 367 4.24 -5.79 -15.17
CA HIS A 367 4.31 -4.32 -15.24
C HIS A 367 3.21 -3.63 -14.42
N ALA A 368 3.02 -4.02 -13.15
CA ALA A 368 1.86 -3.59 -12.36
C ALA A 368 1.81 -2.10 -11.98
N LEU A 369 2.85 -1.31 -12.29
CA LEU A 369 2.86 0.14 -12.10
C LEU A 369 2.51 0.90 -13.39
N SER A 370 2.16 0.21 -14.48
CA SER A 370 1.69 0.85 -15.72
C SER A 370 0.22 1.27 -15.58
N PRO A 371 -0.10 2.57 -15.45
CA PRO A 371 -1.48 3.02 -15.45
C PRO A 371 -2.19 2.68 -16.77
N GLU A 372 -1.45 2.64 -17.89
CA GLU A 372 -1.99 2.29 -19.20
C GLU A 372 -2.48 0.83 -19.27
N LEU A 373 -1.71 -0.13 -18.76
CA LEU A 373 -2.15 -1.54 -18.73
C LEU A 373 -3.41 -1.71 -17.90
N HIS A 374 -3.45 -1.09 -16.72
CA HIS A 374 -4.62 -1.11 -15.84
C HIS A 374 -5.84 -0.44 -16.49
N TYR A 375 -5.64 0.69 -17.18
CA TYR A 375 -6.69 1.39 -17.91
C TYR A 375 -7.22 0.56 -19.08
N ARG A 376 -6.35 0.01 -19.92
CA ARG A 376 -6.73 -0.79 -21.10
C ARG A 376 -7.41 -2.09 -20.69
N TYR A 377 -6.93 -2.75 -19.63
CA TYR A 377 -7.60 -3.91 -19.08
C TYR A 377 -8.98 -3.57 -18.51
N ALA A 378 -9.10 -2.44 -17.79
CA ALA A 378 -10.38 -1.95 -17.29
C ALA A 378 -11.37 -1.68 -18.42
N LEU A 379 -10.94 -1.03 -19.50
CA LEU A 379 -11.76 -0.82 -20.69
C LEU A 379 -12.27 -2.15 -21.24
N LEU A 380 -11.40 -3.13 -21.40
CA LEU A 380 -11.76 -4.44 -21.97
C LEU A 380 -12.75 -5.20 -21.07
N LEU A 381 -12.52 -5.18 -19.75
CA LEU A 381 -13.42 -5.73 -18.75
C LEU A 381 -14.79 -5.03 -18.78
N PHE A 382 -14.81 -3.71 -18.91
CA PHE A 382 -16.05 -2.94 -18.93
C PHE A 382 -16.91 -3.27 -20.14
N HIS A 383 -16.31 -3.33 -21.33
CA HIS A 383 -17.00 -3.67 -22.58
C HIS A 383 -17.46 -5.14 -22.62
N SER A 384 -16.75 -6.05 -21.94
CA SER A 384 -17.17 -7.45 -21.77
C SER A 384 -18.21 -7.66 -20.67
N GLY A 385 -18.74 -6.59 -20.06
CA GLY A 385 -19.78 -6.66 -19.02
C GLY A 385 -19.27 -7.01 -17.62
N ARG A 386 -17.96 -7.16 -17.43
CA ARG A 386 -17.32 -7.42 -16.13
C ARG A 386 -17.10 -6.11 -15.36
N THR A 387 -18.20 -5.41 -15.06
CA THR A 387 -18.17 -4.04 -14.52
C THR A 387 -17.45 -3.92 -13.17
N GLU A 388 -17.60 -4.89 -12.26
CA GLU A 388 -16.88 -4.87 -10.98
C GLU A 388 -15.37 -5.07 -11.17
N ASP A 389 -14.94 -5.98 -12.05
CA ASP A 389 -13.51 -6.17 -12.32
C ASP A 389 -12.90 -4.93 -12.99
N ALA A 390 -13.65 -4.31 -13.90
CA ALA A 390 -13.26 -3.06 -14.54
C ALA A 390 -13.06 -1.93 -13.53
N PHE A 391 -13.93 -1.86 -12.52
CA PHE A 391 -13.84 -0.87 -11.45
C PHE A 391 -12.51 -0.94 -10.70
N TYR A 392 -12.11 -2.14 -10.25
CA TYR A 392 -10.81 -2.32 -9.58
C TYR A 392 -9.63 -1.93 -10.47
N SER A 393 -9.67 -2.35 -11.73
CA SER A 393 -8.59 -2.08 -12.68
C SER A 393 -8.47 -0.59 -13.02
N VAL A 394 -9.57 0.14 -13.21
CA VAL A 394 -9.48 1.58 -13.48
C VAL A 394 -9.08 2.38 -12.25
N GLN A 395 -9.48 1.97 -11.04
CA GLN A 395 -9.05 2.62 -9.81
C GLN A 395 -7.54 2.49 -9.60
N ARG A 396 -6.94 1.36 -9.98
CA ARG A 396 -5.48 1.21 -10.02
C ARG A 396 -4.84 2.24 -10.94
N ALA A 397 -5.37 2.41 -12.15
CA ALA A 397 -4.84 3.41 -13.08
C ALA A 397 -4.90 4.83 -12.50
N VAL A 398 -6.04 5.22 -11.92
CA VAL A 398 -6.22 6.52 -11.25
C VAL A 398 -5.32 6.68 -10.03
N PHE A 399 -5.10 5.62 -9.26
CA PHE A 399 -4.23 5.65 -8.09
C PHE A 399 -2.76 5.86 -8.48
N LEU A 400 -2.31 5.14 -9.52
CA LEU A 400 -0.94 5.21 -10.03
C LEU A 400 -0.63 6.58 -10.63
N ASP A 401 -1.57 7.17 -11.35
CA ASP A 401 -1.43 8.53 -11.86
C ASP A 401 -2.80 9.24 -11.91
N ARG A 402 -2.95 10.20 -10.99
CA ARG A 402 -4.18 10.98 -10.81
C ARG A 402 -4.38 12.05 -11.87
N SER A 403 -3.32 12.40 -12.62
CA SER A 403 -3.36 13.44 -13.65
C SER A 403 -3.96 12.93 -14.98
N LEU A 404 -4.10 11.61 -15.13
CA LEU A 404 -4.62 11.01 -16.34
C LEU A 404 -6.13 11.21 -16.47
N VAL A 405 -6.53 11.83 -17.56
CA VAL A 405 -7.92 12.14 -17.85
C VAL A 405 -8.73 10.87 -18.18
N ASP A 406 -8.19 10.00 -19.05
CA ASP A 406 -8.94 8.83 -19.54
C ASP A 406 -9.38 7.87 -18.41
N PRO A 407 -8.52 7.52 -17.43
CA PRO A 407 -8.92 6.69 -16.30
C PRO A 407 -9.96 7.36 -15.39
N GLN A 408 -9.88 8.68 -15.18
CA GLN A 408 -10.87 9.43 -14.38
C GLN A 408 -12.24 9.38 -15.05
N PHE A 409 -12.30 9.60 -16.36
CA PHE A 409 -13.54 9.51 -17.11
C PHE A 409 -14.13 8.10 -17.07
N LEU A 410 -13.32 7.07 -17.35
CA LEU A 410 -13.77 5.67 -17.32
C LEU A 410 -14.26 5.25 -15.93
N LEU A 411 -13.60 5.70 -14.85
CA LEU A 411 -14.05 5.48 -13.49
C LEU A 411 -15.43 6.10 -13.24
N GLY A 412 -15.69 7.29 -13.77
CA GLY A 412 -17.01 7.93 -13.75
C GLY A 412 -18.07 7.09 -14.46
N THR A 413 -17.78 6.62 -15.69
CA THR A 413 -18.67 5.76 -16.48
C THR A 413 -18.99 4.45 -15.76
N ILE A 414 -17.98 3.82 -15.16
CA ILE A 414 -18.17 2.58 -14.40
C ILE A 414 -19.05 2.82 -13.17
N GLN A 415 -18.81 3.89 -12.42
CA GLN A 415 -19.61 4.23 -11.24
C GLN A 415 -21.07 4.53 -11.60
N GLN A 416 -21.31 5.18 -12.73
CA GLN A 416 -22.66 5.43 -13.24
C GLN A 416 -23.38 4.12 -13.56
N ARG A 417 -22.69 3.16 -14.19
CA ARG A 417 -23.24 1.82 -14.47
C ARG A 417 -23.52 1.01 -13.20
N ARG A 418 -22.77 1.27 -12.12
CA ARG A 418 -22.99 0.70 -10.79
C ARG A 418 -24.08 1.40 -9.98
N GLY A 419 -24.73 2.44 -10.54
CA GLY A 419 -25.77 3.23 -9.86
C GLY A 419 -25.23 4.23 -8.83
N ASN A 420 -23.92 4.44 -8.74
CA ASN A 420 -23.31 5.42 -7.84
C ASN A 420 -23.17 6.78 -8.53
N HIS A 421 -24.31 7.45 -8.73
CA HIS A 421 -24.40 8.70 -9.50
C HIS A 421 -23.57 9.84 -8.89
N ALA A 422 -23.53 9.97 -7.57
CA ALA A 422 -22.72 10.98 -6.89
C ALA A 422 -21.21 10.75 -7.07
N ALA A 423 -20.74 9.50 -7.02
CA ALA A 423 -19.36 9.18 -7.33
C ALA A 423 -19.06 9.42 -8.82
N ALA A 424 -19.96 9.02 -9.72
CA ALA A 424 -19.81 9.22 -11.16
C ALA A 424 -19.62 10.71 -11.51
N TRP A 425 -20.50 11.58 -11.00
CA TRP A 425 -20.43 13.02 -11.22
C TRP A 425 -19.10 13.62 -10.74
N ARG A 426 -18.60 13.21 -9.56
CA ARG A 426 -17.29 13.68 -9.06
C ARG A 426 -16.15 13.33 -10.00
N GLN A 427 -16.16 12.13 -10.58
CA GLN A 427 -15.10 11.70 -11.49
C GLN A 427 -15.19 12.36 -12.86
N PHE A 428 -16.40 12.60 -13.38
CA PHE A 428 -16.57 13.41 -14.59
C PHE A 428 -16.09 14.85 -14.37
N ARG A 429 -16.37 15.45 -13.20
CA ARG A 429 -15.82 16.76 -12.85
C ARG A 429 -14.29 16.76 -12.86
N ASN A 430 -13.67 15.76 -12.23
CA ASN A 430 -12.21 15.62 -12.22
C ASN A 430 -11.64 15.50 -13.64
N ALA A 431 -12.23 14.65 -14.48
CA ALA A 431 -11.81 14.50 -15.88
C ALA A 431 -11.93 15.81 -16.67
N ARG A 432 -13.04 16.55 -16.48
CA ARG A 432 -13.26 17.87 -17.10
C ARG A 432 -12.22 18.89 -16.67
N ASP A 433 -11.96 18.99 -15.37
CA ASP A 433 -11.05 19.99 -14.82
C ASP A 433 -9.59 19.69 -15.22
N LEU A 434 -9.17 18.42 -15.20
CA LEU A 434 -7.87 17.99 -15.73
C LEU A 434 -7.74 18.26 -17.23
N SER A 435 -8.80 18.01 -18.02
CA SER A 435 -8.81 18.32 -19.45
C SER A 435 -8.64 19.83 -19.71
N ARG A 436 -9.22 20.67 -18.85
CA ARG A 436 -9.07 22.13 -18.94
C ARG A 436 -7.61 22.55 -18.69
N GLU A 437 -6.92 21.91 -17.76
CA GLU A 437 -5.52 22.19 -17.42
C GLU A 437 -4.54 21.82 -18.54
N LEU A 438 -4.82 20.76 -19.31
CA LEU A 438 -3.97 20.32 -20.42
C LEU A 438 -4.00 21.25 -21.64
N GLY A 439 -5.06 22.06 -21.79
CA GLY A 439 -5.28 22.92 -22.96
C GLY A 439 -6.02 22.22 -24.09
N LYS A 440 -6.75 22.99 -24.91
CA LYS A 440 -7.76 22.49 -25.85
C LYS A 440 -7.22 21.51 -26.91
N ASP A 441 -6.00 21.72 -27.37
CA ASP A 441 -5.38 20.94 -28.46
C ASP A 441 -4.55 19.75 -27.95
N ALA A 442 -4.52 19.51 -26.63
CA ALA A 442 -3.79 18.40 -26.06
C ALA A 442 -4.45 17.06 -26.42
N ILE A 443 -3.65 16.14 -26.96
CA ILE A 443 -4.08 14.76 -27.22
C ILE A 443 -3.95 13.97 -25.93
N LEU A 444 -5.00 13.24 -25.57
CA LEU A 444 -4.98 12.41 -24.37
C LEU A 444 -4.07 11.17 -24.59
N PRO A 445 -3.33 10.73 -23.56
CA PRO A 445 -2.28 9.74 -23.75
C PRO A 445 -2.80 8.34 -24.13
N PHE A 446 -4.04 7.98 -23.77
CA PHE A 446 -4.55 6.61 -23.97
C PHE A 446 -5.74 6.51 -24.90
N SER A 447 -6.53 7.58 -25.02
CA SER A 447 -7.55 7.71 -26.06
C SER A 447 -7.01 8.47 -27.27
N GLU A 448 -7.61 8.25 -28.44
CA GLU A 448 -7.27 9.01 -29.65
C GLU A 448 -7.98 10.38 -29.69
N GLY A 449 -8.61 10.78 -28.57
CA GLY A 449 -9.38 12.01 -28.44
C GLY A 449 -8.57 13.18 -27.87
N THR A 450 -9.12 14.38 -28.05
CA THR A 450 -8.56 15.62 -27.52
C THR A 450 -9.10 15.93 -26.12
N ALA A 451 -8.34 16.73 -25.35
CA ALA A 451 -8.80 17.26 -24.08
C ALA A 451 -10.09 18.11 -24.23
N ALA A 452 -10.25 18.83 -25.35
CA ALA A 452 -11.48 19.57 -25.62
C ALA A 452 -12.72 18.65 -25.74
N GLU A 453 -12.63 17.59 -26.53
CA GLU A 453 -13.71 16.61 -26.70
C GLU A 453 -14.06 15.90 -25.38
N MET A 454 -13.04 15.57 -24.60
CA MET A 454 -13.22 14.95 -23.30
C MET A 454 -13.88 15.89 -22.30
N MET A 455 -13.49 17.17 -22.28
CA MET A 455 -14.10 18.20 -21.44
C MET A 455 -15.60 18.36 -21.74
N GLU A 456 -15.97 18.44 -23.02
CA GLU A 456 -17.37 18.52 -23.46
C GLU A 456 -18.15 17.25 -23.08
N THR A 457 -17.55 16.08 -23.30
CA THR A 457 -18.19 14.79 -22.99
C THR A 457 -18.40 14.61 -21.49
N ALA A 458 -17.41 14.96 -20.67
CA ALA A 458 -17.53 14.93 -19.22
C ALA A 458 -18.61 15.89 -18.71
N GLN A 459 -18.69 17.11 -19.26
CA GLN A 459 -19.75 18.07 -18.90
C GLN A 459 -21.14 17.52 -19.24
N ARG A 460 -21.32 16.95 -20.44
CA ARG A 460 -22.61 16.33 -20.83
C ARG A 460 -23.03 15.21 -19.88
N GLN A 461 -22.10 14.37 -19.42
CA GLN A 461 -22.40 13.32 -18.46
C GLN A 461 -22.80 13.88 -17.09
N MET A 462 -22.15 14.95 -16.63
CA MET A 462 -22.52 15.64 -15.40
C MET A 462 -23.95 16.20 -15.48
N ASP A 463 -24.25 16.94 -16.54
CA ASP A 463 -25.58 17.54 -16.77
C ASP A 463 -26.67 16.45 -16.83
N GLN A 464 -26.39 15.34 -17.50
CA GLN A 464 -27.32 14.21 -17.58
C GLN A 464 -27.61 13.60 -16.21
N ILE A 465 -26.58 13.43 -15.37
CA ILE A 465 -26.77 12.93 -14.01
C ILE A 465 -27.62 13.91 -13.20
N GLU A 466 -27.33 15.21 -13.26
CA GLU A 466 -28.10 16.23 -12.52
C GLU A 466 -29.58 16.25 -12.91
N VAL A 467 -29.89 16.04 -14.20
CA VAL A 467 -31.27 15.98 -14.70
C VAL A 467 -31.99 14.70 -14.24
N THR A 468 -31.29 13.56 -14.25
CA THR A 468 -31.92 12.25 -14.02
C THR A 468 -31.91 11.83 -12.55
N HIS A 469 -30.94 12.30 -11.79
CA HIS A 469 -30.63 11.92 -10.40
C HIS A 469 -30.05 13.16 -9.68
N PRO A 470 -30.87 14.12 -9.24
CA PRO A 470 -30.39 15.33 -8.58
C PRO A 470 -29.57 14.94 -7.33
N ILE A 471 -28.29 15.32 -7.33
CA ILE A 471 -27.28 14.94 -6.34
C ILE A 471 -27.19 15.98 -5.23
#